data_AF-A0A0G1W5F9-F1
#
_entry.id   AF-A0A0G1W5F9-F1
#
_cell.length_a   1.000
_cell.length_b   1.000
_cell.length_c   1.000
_cell.angle_alpha   90.00
_cell.angle_beta   90.00
_cell.angle_gamma   90.00
#
_symmetry.space_group_name_H-M   'P 1'
#
loop_
_entity.id
_entity.type
_entity.pdbx_description
1 polymer ?
#
loop_
_entity_poly.entity_id
_entity_poly.type
_entity_poly.pdbx_seq_one_letter_code
_entity_poly.pdbx_strand_id
1 'polypeptide(L)'
;MFQRNKKKKELEIHPTVICVFEDDSIESFEPLHHFHPVWELMFGATSLGEKIFRSFPKLTPMASCREELEYTLALPEELPLNELPAGDYVFVNARVAEPEKLASIIEAKGPPKIYTQENTFIA
;
A
#
# COMPACT_ATOMS: atom_id res chain seq x y z
N MET A 1 -20.49 -3.64 44.13
CA MET A 1 -19.89 -2.70 43.16
C MET A 1 -19.52 -3.50 41.92
N PHE A 2 -20.34 -3.48 40.87
CA PHE A 2 -20.11 -4.27 39.66
C PHE A 2 -19.01 -3.60 38.81
N GLN A 3 -17.78 -4.13 38.86
CA GLN A 3 -16.75 -3.74 37.91
C GLN A 3 -17.08 -4.37 36.56
N ARG A 4 -17.67 -3.57 35.67
CA ARG A 4 -17.83 -3.91 34.25
C ARG A 4 -16.42 -3.95 33.63
N ASN A 5 -15.86 -5.14 33.49
CA ASN A 5 -14.75 -5.39 32.56
C ASN A 5 -15.26 -5.11 31.14
N LYS A 6 -15.15 -3.86 30.69
CA LYS A 6 -15.22 -3.53 29.27
C LYS A 6 -13.95 -4.11 28.63
N LYS A 7 -14.01 -5.36 28.17
CA LYS A 7 -13.09 -5.82 27.12
C LYS A 7 -13.21 -4.80 25.98
N LYS A 8 -12.14 -4.08 25.67
CA LYS A 8 -12.05 -3.34 24.42
C LYS A 8 -12.33 -4.37 23.33
N LYS A 9 -13.43 -4.22 22.61
CA LYS A 9 -13.69 -5.01 21.41
C LYS A 9 -12.63 -4.54 20.42
N GLU A 10 -11.58 -5.33 20.23
CA GLU A 10 -10.59 -5.03 19.19
C GLU A 10 -11.34 -4.90 17.86
N LEU A 11 -11.08 -3.81 17.16
CA LEU A 11 -11.71 -3.54 15.88
C LEU A 11 -11.16 -4.57 14.90
N GLU A 12 -12.02 -5.48 14.43
CA GLU A 12 -11.65 -6.44 13.39
C GLU A 12 -11.80 -5.75 12.04
N ILE A 13 -10.70 -5.70 11.30
CA ILE A 13 -10.61 -5.07 9.97
C ILE A 13 -10.77 -6.18 8.92
N HIS A 14 -11.51 -5.86 7.86
CA HIS A 14 -11.66 -6.70 6.69
C HIS A 14 -11.25 -5.90 5.46
N PRO A 15 -9.96 -5.90 5.09
CA PRO A 15 -9.48 -5.05 4.02
C PRO A 15 -10.25 -5.31 2.72
N THR A 16 -10.71 -4.22 2.12
CA THR A 16 -11.39 -4.23 0.82
C THR A 16 -10.57 -3.51 -0.25
N VAL A 17 -9.61 -2.68 0.18
CA VAL A 17 -8.78 -1.85 -0.70
C VAL A 17 -7.31 -2.14 -0.44
N ILE A 18 -6.50 -2.13 -1.51
CA ILE A 18 -5.05 -2.10 -1.43
C ILE A 18 -4.56 -0.74 -1.92
N CYS A 19 -3.84 -0.03 -1.06
CA CYS A 19 -3.18 1.23 -1.39
C CYS A 19 -1.68 0.99 -1.54
N VAL A 20 -1.16 1.12 -2.76
CA VAL A 20 0.28 1.16 -2.97
C VAL A 20 0.76 2.59 -2.77
N PHE A 21 1.67 2.81 -1.83
CA PHE A 21 2.11 4.16 -1.46
C PHE A 21 3.61 4.35 -1.61
N GLU A 22 3.98 5.63 -1.76
CA GLU A 22 5.35 6.13 -1.70
C GLU A 22 5.68 6.62 -0.30
N ASP A 23 6.85 6.24 0.21
CA ASP A 23 7.38 6.83 1.44
C ASP A 23 8.33 7.98 1.15
N ASP A 24 8.63 8.75 2.20
CA ASP A 24 9.46 9.96 2.12
C ASP A 24 10.95 9.68 1.85
N SER A 25 11.38 8.40 1.88
CA SER A 25 12.79 8.06 1.63
C SER A 25 13.14 7.94 0.15
N ILE A 26 12.31 8.56 -0.69
CA ILE A 26 12.59 8.90 -2.09
C ILE A 26 13.62 10.05 -2.12
N GLU A 27 14.83 9.81 -1.62
CA GLU A 27 15.89 10.83 -1.61
C GLU A 27 16.81 10.75 -2.84
N SER A 28 16.72 9.68 -3.62
CA SER A 28 17.75 9.32 -4.60
C SER A 28 17.18 8.70 -5.87
N PHE A 29 16.15 9.31 -6.43
CA PHE A 29 15.83 9.07 -7.82
C PHE A 29 16.74 9.96 -8.68
N GLU A 30 17.62 9.32 -9.46
CA GLU A 30 18.32 9.95 -10.58
C GLU A 30 17.34 10.89 -11.32
N PRO A 31 17.76 12.03 -11.89
CA PRO A 31 16.87 13.06 -12.44
C PRO A 31 15.72 12.55 -13.34
N LEU A 32 15.91 11.39 -13.98
CA LEU A 32 14.92 10.73 -14.84
C LEU A 32 13.80 9.99 -14.09
N HIS A 33 13.99 9.64 -12.82
CA HIS A 33 13.00 8.96 -11.99
C HIS A 33 12.22 9.94 -11.09
N HIS A 34 12.62 11.21 -11.04
CA HIS A 34 11.90 12.22 -10.24
C HIS A 34 10.44 12.37 -10.70
N PHE A 35 10.19 12.20 -12.00
CA PHE A 35 8.88 12.28 -12.64
C PHE A 35 8.08 10.97 -12.65
N HIS A 36 8.64 9.90 -12.08
CA HIS A 36 7.95 8.62 -11.99
C HIS A 36 7.70 8.26 -10.53
N PRO A 37 6.52 7.74 -10.23
CA PRO A 37 6.25 7.18 -8.94
C PRO A 37 7.01 5.87 -8.77
N VAL A 38 7.35 5.52 -7.52
CA VAL A 38 8.09 4.29 -7.19
C VAL A 38 7.40 3.05 -7.74
N TRP A 39 6.06 3.03 -7.69
CA TRP A 39 5.28 1.87 -8.13
C TRP A 39 5.23 1.71 -9.66
N GLU A 40 5.67 2.71 -10.45
CA GLU A 40 5.90 2.56 -11.90
C GLU A 40 7.28 1.99 -12.24
N LEU A 41 8.19 1.84 -11.26
CA LEU A 41 9.50 1.28 -11.52
C LEU A 41 9.39 -0.12 -12.11
N MET A 42 9.99 -0.29 -13.29
CA MET A 42 9.98 -1.55 -14.00
C MET A 42 10.88 -2.57 -13.30
N PHE A 43 10.31 -3.74 -12.99
CA PHE A 43 11.03 -4.84 -12.37
C PHE A 43 10.87 -6.12 -13.21
N GLY A 44 11.66 -6.18 -14.29
CA GLY A 44 11.52 -7.18 -15.35
C GLY A 44 10.50 -6.72 -16.39
N ALA A 45 9.47 -7.53 -16.64
CA ALA A 45 8.44 -7.23 -17.64
C ALA A 45 7.23 -6.44 -17.10
N THR A 46 7.15 -6.23 -15.78
CA THR A 46 6.04 -5.54 -15.11
C THR A 46 6.59 -4.51 -14.13
N SER A 47 5.80 -3.50 -13.77
CA SER A 47 6.14 -2.55 -12.71
C SER A 47 6.04 -3.18 -11.32
N LEU A 48 6.61 -2.52 -10.30
CA LEU A 48 6.44 -2.92 -8.90
C LEU A 48 4.98 -2.85 -8.46
N GLY A 49 4.24 -1.81 -8.86
CA GLY A 49 2.81 -1.67 -8.58
C GLY A 49 1.99 -2.83 -9.15
N GLU A 50 2.23 -3.21 -10.41
CA GLU A 50 1.57 -4.36 -11.05
C GLU A 50 1.85 -5.68 -10.29
N LYS A 51 3.08 -5.86 -9.79
CA LYS A 51 3.42 -7.03 -8.97
C LYS A 51 2.66 -7.03 -7.65
N ILE A 52 2.57 -5.88 -6.99
CA ILE A 52 1.84 -5.74 -5.73
C ILE A 52 0.35 -6.02 -5.95
N PHE A 53 -0.31 -5.35 -6.89
CA PHE A 53 -1.75 -5.56 -7.13
C PHE A 53 -2.08 -7.01 -7.46
N ARG A 54 -1.23 -7.69 -8.25
CA ARG A 54 -1.41 -9.12 -8.58
C ARG A 54 -1.33 -10.03 -7.35
N SER A 55 -0.58 -9.65 -6.32
CA SER A 55 -0.49 -10.40 -5.05
C SER A 55 -1.74 -10.23 -4.16
N PHE A 56 -2.59 -9.24 -4.44
CA PHE A 56 -3.83 -8.97 -3.71
C PHE A 56 -5.06 -8.91 -4.64
N PRO A 57 -5.37 -9.99 -5.38
CA PRO A 57 -6.34 -9.96 -6.49
C PRO A 57 -7.80 -9.75 -6.07
N LYS A 58 -8.10 -9.75 -4.77
CA LYS A 58 -9.45 -9.55 -4.22
C LYS A 58 -9.68 -8.14 -3.68
N LEU A 59 -8.63 -7.32 -3.63
CA LEU A 59 -8.70 -5.96 -3.11
C LEU A 59 -8.81 -4.97 -4.27
N THR A 60 -9.63 -3.95 -4.09
CA THR A 60 -9.72 -2.85 -5.05
C THR A 60 -8.38 -2.10 -5.08
N PRO A 61 -7.75 -1.92 -6.25
CA PRO A 61 -6.46 -1.24 -6.34
C PRO A 61 -6.62 0.27 -6.16
N MET A 62 -5.64 0.87 -5.50
CA MET A 62 -5.50 2.31 -5.30
C MET A 62 -4.01 2.65 -5.18
N ALA A 63 -3.66 3.88 -5.55
CA ALA A 63 -2.29 4.37 -5.43
C ALA A 63 -2.24 5.69 -4.66
N SER A 64 -1.11 5.92 -4.00
CA SER A 64 -0.76 7.21 -3.44
C SER A 64 0.69 7.53 -3.78
N CYS A 65 0.94 8.75 -4.23
CA CYS A 65 2.26 9.26 -4.52
C CYS A 65 2.38 10.72 -4.09
N ARG A 66 3.55 11.30 -4.33
CA ARG A 66 3.81 12.73 -4.19
C ARG A 66 2.80 13.56 -5.00
N GLU A 67 2.26 14.63 -4.40
CA GLU A 67 1.24 15.50 -5.03
C GLU A 67 1.73 16.09 -6.36
N GLU A 68 3.04 16.36 -6.48
CA GLU A 68 3.64 16.92 -7.69
C GLU A 68 3.51 15.99 -8.91
N LEU A 69 3.33 14.69 -8.68
CA LEU A 69 3.19 13.70 -9.75
C LEU A 69 1.74 13.50 -10.20
N GLU A 70 0.77 13.93 -9.40
CA GLU A 70 -0.66 13.67 -9.64
C GLU A 70 -1.11 14.08 -11.05
N TYR A 71 -0.64 15.24 -11.52
CA TYR A 71 -0.98 15.79 -12.82
C TYR A 71 -0.14 15.27 -13.99
N THR A 72 0.94 14.54 -13.69
CA THR A 72 1.86 14.01 -14.72
C THR A 72 1.58 12.55 -15.07
N LEU A 73 0.78 11.87 -14.25
CA LEU A 73 0.51 10.45 -14.39
C LEU A 73 -0.59 10.16 -15.41
N ALA A 74 -0.31 9.20 -16.30
CA ALA A 74 -1.29 8.66 -17.22
C ALA A 74 -1.88 7.37 -16.60
N LEU A 75 -2.82 7.54 -15.67
CA LEU A 75 -3.45 6.42 -14.98
C LEU A 75 -4.65 5.84 -15.73
N PRO A 76 -4.95 4.54 -15.54
CA PRO A 76 -6.27 4.00 -15.85
C PRO A 76 -7.34 4.77 -15.07
N GLU A 77 -8.49 5.02 -15.70
CA GLU A 77 -9.64 5.74 -15.10
C GLU A 77 -10.11 5.10 -13.78
N GLU A 78 -9.86 3.81 -13.60
CA GLU A 78 -10.32 3.00 -12.48
C GLU A 78 -9.32 2.94 -11.29
N LEU A 79 -8.17 3.63 -11.36
CA LEU A 79 -7.18 3.66 -10.27
C LEU A 79 -7.25 5.00 -9.54
N PRO A 80 -7.93 5.10 -8.37
CA PRO A 80 -7.92 6.32 -7.59
C PRO A 80 -6.49 6.64 -7.12
N LEU A 81 -6.13 7.92 -7.20
CA LEU A 81 -4.81 8.44 -6.87
C LEU A 81 -4.93 9.48 -5.78
N ASN A 82 -4.15 9.35 -4.71
CA ASN A 82 -4.13 10.28 -3.56
C ASN A 82 -5.49 10.50 -2.86
N GLU A 83 -6.48 9.70 -3.22
CA GLU A 83 -7.76 9.63 -2.54
C GLU A 83 -7.71 8.56 -1.44
N LEU A 84 -8.32 8.84 -0.29
CA LEU A 84 -8.47 7.87 0.80
C LEU A 84 -9.95 7.75 1.18
N PRO A 85 -10.77 7.09 0.34
CA PRO A 85 -12.18 6.88 0.65
C PRO A 85 -12.36 6.08 1.96
N ALA A 86 -13.55 6.13 2.56
CA ALA A 86 -13.82 5.34 3.76
C ALA A 86 -13.73 3.83 3.44
N GLY A 87 -12.91 3.10 4.19
CA GLY A 87 -12.72 1.67 3.98
C GLY A 87 -11.65 1.08 4.89
N ASP A 88 -11.50 -0.24 4.78
CA ASP A 88 -10.45 -1.01 5.43
C ASP A 88 -9.35 -1.30 4.40
N TYR A 89 -8.10 -0.99 4.76
CA TYR A 89 -6.98 -0.94 3.83
C TYR A 89 -5.90 -1.96 4.16
N VAL A 90 -5.24 -2.43 3.10
CA VAL A 90 -3.84 -2.84 3.16
C VAL A 90 -3.02 -1.74 2.50
N PHE A 91 -2.18 -1.07 3.27
CA PHE A 91 -1.16 -0.19 2.69
C PHE A 91 0.05 -1.04 2.34
N VAL A 92 0.65 -0.83 1.17
CA VAL A 92 1.87 -1.52 0.77
C VAL A 92 2.85 -0.50 0.23
N ASN A 93 4.05 -0.49 0.79
CA ASN A 93 5.13 0.34 0.31
C ASN A 93 5.54 -0.10 -1.11
N ALA A 94 5.61 0.85 -2.03
CA ALA A 94 5.96 0.60 -3.42
C ALA A 94 7.36 -0.01 -3.64
N ARG A 95 8.25 -0.01 -2.62
CA ARG A 95 9.61 -0.57 -2.68
C ARG A 95 9.73 -2.05 -2.31
N VAL A 96 8.62 -2.72 -2.03
CA VAL A 96 8.61 -4.15 -1.68
C VAL A 96 9.02 -5.00 -2.88
N ALA A 97 10.15 -5.70 -2.78
CA ALA A 97 10.69 -6.54 -3.84
C ALA A 97 9.99 -7.90 -4.00
N GLU A 98 9.46 -8.47 -2.90
CA GLU A 98 8.81 -9.79 -2.85
C GLU A 98 7.33 -9.69 -2.38
N PRO A 99 6.43 -9.02 -3.14
CA PRO A 99 5.05 -8.76 -2.70
C PRO A 99 4.22 -10.03 -2.47
N GLU A 100 4.52 -11.12 -3.16
CA GLU A 100 3.88 -12.43 -2.95
C GLU A 100 4.16 -13.01 -1.56
N LYS A 101 5.39 -12.82 -1.06
CA LYS A 101 5.79 -13.24 0.28
C LYS A 101 5.12 -12.36 1.33
N LEU A 102 5.01 -11.06 1.08
CA LEU A 102 4.25 -10.14 1.92
C LEU A 102 2.76 -10.55 1.99
N ALA A 103 2.12 -10.82 0.84
CA ALA A 103 0.73 -11.25 0.81
C ALA A 103 0.50 -12.57 1.58
N SER A 104 1.50 -13.46 1.65
CA SER A 104 1.42 -14.71 2.40
C SER A 104 1.42 -14.53 3.93
N ILE A 105 1.96 -13.41 4.43
CA ILE A 105 2.05 -13.11 5.87
C ILE A 105 0.98 -12.13 6.36
N ILE A 106 0.35 -11.39 5.45
CA ILE A 106 -0.75 -10.49 5.79
C ILE A 106 -2.00 -11.33 6.03
N GLU A 107 -2.54 -11.22 7.25
CA GLU A 107 -3.79 -11.87 7.60
C GLU A 107 -4.96 -11.14 6.95
N ALA A 108 -5.88 -11.89 6.34
CA ALA A 108 -7.05 -11.31 5.68
C ALA A 108 -8.06 -10.66 6.65
N LYS A 109 -7.94 -10.93 7.95
CA LYS A 109 -8.83 -10.45 9.01
C LYS A 109 -8.05 -10.32 10.31
N GLY A 110 -8.33 -9.29 11.08
CA GLY A 110 -7.75 -9.14 12.41
C GLY A 110 -7.70 -7.69 12.88
N PRO A 111 -7.08 -7.44 14.04
CA PRO A 111 -6.77 -6.08 14.46
C PRO A 111 -5.79 -5.43 13.46
N PRO A 112 -5.76 -4.09 13.36
CA PRO A 112 -4.75 -3.39 12.57
C PRO A 112 -3.35 -3.78 13.00
N LYS A 113 -2.49 -4.04 12.02
CA LYS A 113 -1.09 -4.48 12.19
C LYS A 113 -0.18 -3.59 11.36
N ILE A 114 1.07 -3.49 11.80
CA ILE A 114 2.14 -2.80 11.08
C ILE A 114 3.26 -3.81 10.87
N TYR A 115 3.75 -3.89 9.63
CA TYR A 115 4.82 -4.74 9.17
C TYR A 115 6.04 -3.88 8.83
N THR A 116 7.20 -4.26 9.38
CA THR A 116 8.46 -3.54 9.18
C THR A 116 9.60 -4.49 8.80
N GLN A 117 10.53 -4.03 7.97
CA GLN A 117 11.81 -4.69 7.70
C GLN A 117 12.94 -3.69 7.87
N GLU A 118 13.96 -4.03 8.66
CA GLU A 118 15.15 -3.17 8.88
C GLU A 118 14.78 -1.71 9.21
N ASN A 119 13.77 -1.53 10.07
CA ASN A 119 13.18 -0.24 10.49
C ASN A 119 12.40 0.54 9.40
N THR A 120 12.11 -0.06 8.26
CA THR A 120 11.29 0.53 7.20
C THR A 120 9.86 -0.02 7.25
N PHE A 121 8.86 0.84 7.12
CA PHE A 121 7.45 0.44 7.02
C PHE A 121 7.16 -0.20 5.67
N ILE A 122 6.58 -1.40 5.70
CA ILE A 122 6.27 -2.19 4.50
C ILE A 122 4.77 -2.29 4.27
N ALA A 123 3.98 -2.53 5.32
CA ALA A 123 2.53 -2.66 5.25
C ALA A 123 1.85 -2.42 6.60
#